data_AF-Q8MQ78-F1
#
_entry.id   AF-Q8MQ78-F1
#
_cell.length_a   1.000
_cell.length_b   1.000
_cell.length_c   1.000
_cell.angle_alpha   90.00
_cell.angle_beta   90.00
_cell.angle_gamma   90.00
#
_symmetry.space_group_name_H-M   'P 1'
#
loop_
_entity.id
_entity.type
_entity.pdbx_description
1 polymer ?
#
loop_
_entity_poly.entity_id
_entity_poly.type
_entity_poly.pdbx_seq_one_letter_code
_entity_poly.pdbx_strand_id
1 'polypeptide(L)'
;MKLCFALVTVFSLVVDVCLGDGRLKRAACDSSYGDWSEWSICDSDCGFCGTQTRSRLCGPISGCADVTCSGDGTESQPCSSSDNICMAPSPSCCPHTYKKTVDIPNRRFYCALV
;
A
#
# COMPACT_ATOMS: atom_id res chain seq x y z
N MET A 1 -6.40 -16.52 34.14
CA MET A 1 -6.47 -17.36 35.37
C MET A 1 -6.25 -18.80 34.94
N LYS A 2 -5.51 -19.61 35.69
CA LYS A 2 -5.16 -20.98 35.26
C LYS A 2 -6.04 -21.98 36.02
N LEU A 3 -6.86 -22.77 35.31
CA LEU A 3 -7.67 -23.84 35.90
C LEU A 3 -6.98 -25.18 35.70
N CYS A 4 -6.91 -26.01 36.73
CA CYS A 4 -6.34 -27.35 36.66
C CYS A 4 -7.36 -28.39 37.12
N PHE A 5 -7.41 -29.52 36.42
CA PHE A 5 -8.26 -30.66 36.72
C PHE A 5 -7.40 -31.91 36.88
N ALA A 6 -7.61 -32.66 37.96
CA ALA A 6 -6.99 -33.95 38.17
C ALA A 6 -7.79 -35.04 37.44
N LEU A 7 -7.14 -35.81 36.56
CA LEU A 7 -7.75 -36.93 35.86
C LEU A 7 -7.17 -38.25 36.38
N VAL A 8 -8.05 -39.17 36.77
CA VAL A 8 -7.68 -40.54 37.16
C VAL A 8 -7.71 -41.43 35.94
N THR A 9 -6.57 -42.02 35.60
CA THR A 9 -6.46 -42.97 34.49
C THR A 9 -6.75 -44.40 34.95
N VAL A 10 -7.02 -45.31 33.99
CA VAL A 10 -7.41 -46.71 34.25
C VAL A 10 -6.37 -47.48 35.08
N PHE A 11 -5.12 -47.04 35.08
CA PHE A 11 -4.03 -47.61 35.89
C PHE A 11 -3.95 -47.05 37.32
N SER A 12 -5.00 -46.34 37.79
CA SER A 12 -5.03 -45.66 39.09
C SER A 12 -3.94 -44.58 39.27
N LEU A 13 -3.39 -44.07 38.15
CA LEU A 13 -2.47 -42.94 38.14
C LEU A 13 -3.24 -41.65 37.90
N VAL A 14 -3.02 -40.67 38.79
CA VAL A 14 -3.60 -39.33 38.72
C VAL A 14 -2.66 -38.41 37.96
N VAL A 15 -3.18 -37.71 36.95
CA VAL A 15 -2.43 -36.70 36.18
C VAL A 15 -3.13 -35.34 36.27
N ASP A 16 -2.37 -34.28 36.52
CA ASP A 16 -2.88 -32.91 36.59
C ASP A 16 -2.86 -32.24 35.21
N VAL A 17 -4.04 -31.98 34.66
CA VAL A 17 -4.19 -31.25 33.40
C VAL A 17 -4.58 -29.80 33.72
N CYS A 18 -3.67 -28.88 33.43
CA CYS A 18 -3.91 -27.45 33.60
C CYS A 18 -4.28 -26.79 32.28
N LEU A 19 -5.52 -26.32 32.17
CA LEU A 19 -5.93 -25.37 31.15
C LEU A 19 -5.57 -23.96 31.63
N GLY A 20 -4.38 -23.51 31.23
CA GLY A 20 -4.01 -22.11 31.35
C GLY A 20 -4.44 -21.35 30.10
N ASP A 21 -4.61 -20.02 30.23
CA ASP A 21 -4.52 -19.07 29.13
C ASP A 21 -3.08 -19.09 28.56
N GLY A 22 -2.65 -20.26 28.07
CA GLY A 22 -1.55 -20.34 27.13
C GLY A 22 -2.03 -19.57 25.93
N ARG A 23 -1.78 -18.26 25.92
CA ARG A 23 -1.63 -17.52 24.67
C ARG A 23 -0.50 -18.23 23.95
N LEU A 24 -0.82 -19.28 23.20
CA LEU A 24 -0.06 -19.63 22.02
C LEU A 24 0.02 -18.30 21.29
N LYS A 25 1.16 -17.62 21.41
CA LYS A 25 1.45 -16.44 20.63
C LYS A 25 1.36 -16.96 19.21
N ARG A 26 0.23 -16.68 18.55
CA ARG A 26 0.04 -16.98 17.12
C ARG A 26 1.34 -16.55 16.47
N ALA A 27 2.01 -17.46 15.76
CA ALA A 27 3.23 -17.10 15.04
C ALA A 27 2.93 -15.79 14.30
N ALA A 28 3.83 -14.82 14.42
CA ALA A 28 3.66 -13.55 13.73
C ALA A 28 3.54 -13.89 12.24
N CYS A 29 2.34 -13.72 11.71
CA CYS A 29 2.07 -13.93 10.31
C CYS A 29 2.76 -12.79 9.57
N ASP A 30 3.80 -13.12 8.82
CA ASP A 30 4.42 -12.17 7.92
C ASP A 30 3.71 -12.25 6.56
N SER A 31 3.23 -11.11 6.11
CA SER A 31 2.73 -10.93 4.76
C SER A 31 3.49 -9.78 4.15
N SER A 32 4.06 -10.04 2.99
CA SER A 32 4.79 -9.04 2.24
C SER A 32 3.98 -8.63 1.02
N TYR A 33 4.23 -7.40 0.60
CA TYR A 33 3.93 -7.05 -0.76
C TYR A 33 4.78 -7.87 -1.72
N GLY A 34 4.16 -8.30 -2.82
CA GLY A 34 4.89 -8.74 -4.00
C GLY A 34 5.47 -7.56 -4.76
N ASP A 35 5.97 -7.85 -5.96
CA ASP A 35 6.52 -6.83 -6.85
C ASP A 35 5.47 -5.80 -7.26
N TRP A 36 5.95 -4.60 -7.56
CA TRP A 36 5.15 -3.57 -8.20
C TRP A 36 4.79 -3.99 -9.62
N SER A 37 3.56 -3.70 -10.03
CA SER A 37 3.17 -3.71 -11.42
C SER A 37 3.96 -2.67 -12.20
N GLU A 38 3.98 -2.83 -13.52
CA GLU A 38 4.35 -1.75 -14.43
C GLU A 38 3.47 -0.52 -14.16
N TRP A 39 4.02 0.66 -14.47
CA TRP A 39 3.25 1.90 -14.45
C TRP A 39 2.17 1.85 -15.52
N SER A 40 0.99 2.37 -15.17
CA SER A 40 -0.07 2.62 -16.14
C SER A 40 0.43 3.57 -17.22
N ILE A 41 -0.27 3.58 -18.35
CA ILE A 41 -0.10 4.67 -19.32
C ILE A 41 -0.43 5.98 -18.61
N CYS A 42 0.25 7.05 -19.05
CA CYS A 42 0.00 8.39 -18.54
C CYS A 42 -1.43 8.81 -18.88
N ASP A 43 -2.20 9.26 -17.89
CA ASP A 43 -3.59 9.72 -18.13
C ASP A 43 -3.65 10.94 -19.06
N SER A 44 -2.54 11.68 -19.20
CA SER A 44 -2.44 12.83 -20.11
C SER A 44 -1.02 13.07 -20.60
N ASP A 45 -0.82 13.00 -21.91
CA ASP A 45 0.43 13.34 -22.61
C ASP A 45 0.48 14.79 -23.10
N CYS A 46 -0.23 15.70 -22.41
CA CYS A 46 -0.18 17.12 -22.75
C CYS A 46 -0.31 17.99 -21.49
N GLY A 47 0.16 19.23 -21.59
CA GLY A 47 -0.08 20.26 -20.59
C GLY A 47 0.61 20.05 -19.24
N PHE A 48 1.62 19.17 -19.15
CA PHE A 48 2.40 18.94 -17.92
C PHE A 48 1.57 18.49 -16.71
N CYS A 49 0.44 17.80 -16.93
CA CYS A 49 -0.47 17.37 -15.86
C CYS A 49 -0.85 15.89 -15.87
N GLY A 50 -0.08 15.06 -16.57
CA GLY A 50 -0.31 13.63 -16.61
C GLY A 50 0.10 12.94 -15.31
N THR A 51 -0.71 11.99 -14.86
CA THR A 51 -0.41 11.11 -13.73
C THR A 51 -0.45 9.66 -14.21
N GLN A 52 0.44 8.84 -13.66
CA GLN A 52 0.44 7.39 -13.86
C GLN A 52 0.38 6.70 -12.50
N THR A 53 -0.17 5.50 -12.49
CA THR A 53 -0.40 4.73 -11.28
C THR A 53 0.21 3.34 -11.42
N ARG A 54 0.65 2.77 -10.30
CA ARG A 54 1.06 1.37 -10.22
C ARG A 54 0.49 0.74 -8.98
N SER A 55 0.39 -0.57 -8.98
CA SER A 55 -0.18 -1.33 -7.87
C SER A 55 0.68 -2.54 -7.53
N ARG A 56 0.56 -3.03 -6.29
CA ARG A 56 1.22 -4.24 -5.82
C ARG A 56 0.25 -5.04 -4.97
N LEU A 57 0.37 -6.36 -5.04
CA LEU A 57 -0.49 -7.26 -4.27
C LEU A 57 0.14 -7.57 -2.92
N CYS A 58 -0.66 -7.52 -1.86
CA CYS A 58 -0.27 -7.98 -0.54
C CYS A 58 -0.65 -9.46 -0.41
N GLY A 59 0.34 -10.34 -0.23
CA GLY A 59 0.15 -11.79 -0.20
C GLY A 59 0.69 -12.43 1.09
N PRO A 60 0.13 -13.56 1.54
CA PRO A 60 0.67 -14.32 2.66
C PRO A 60 1.98 -15.02 2.23
N ILE A 61 3.03 -14.96 3.04
CA ILE A 61 4.28 -15.69 2.73
C ILE A 61 4.13 -17.19 3.07
N SER A 62 3.26 -17.59 4.01
CA SER A 62 2.87 -19.00 4.21
C SER A 62 1.78 -19.17 5.27
N GLY A 63 0.77 -20.01 4.99
CA GLY A 63 -0.11 -20.62 6.00
C GLY A 63 -1.03 -19.70 6.82
N CYS A 64 -1.12 -18.41 6.49
CA CYS A 64 -1.93 -17.43 7.24
C CYS A 64 -3.27 -17.15 6.56
N ALA A 65 -4.34 -17.09 7.36
CA ALA A 65 -5.66 -16.65 6.91
C ALA A 65 -5.77 -15.12 6.82
N ASP A 66 -5.06 -14.41 7.71
CA ASP A 66 -5.09 -12.96 7.80
C ASP A 66 -3.81 -12.37 7.18
N VAL A 67 -3.99 -11.51 6.19
CA VAL A 67 -2.91 -10.86 5.44
C VAL A 67 -2.86 -9.38 5.88
N THR A 68 -1.71 -8.92 6.35
CA THR A 68 -1.51 -7.54 6.85
C THR A 68 -0.16 -7.00 6.36
N CYS A 69 -0.17 -6.24 5.26
CA CYS A 69 1.02 -5.51 4.82
C CYS A 69 1.02 -4.08 5.37
N SER A 70 2.22 -3.54 5.62
CA SER A 70 2.40 -2.15 6.03
C SER A 70 2.70 -1.25 4.82
N GLY A 71 1.93 -0.18 4.67
CA GLY A 71 2.08 0.81 3.60
C GLY A 71 0.96 0.73 2.57
N ASP A 72 1.15 1.40 1.43
CA ASP A 72 0.12 1.48 0.38
C ASP A 72 0.29 0.38 -0.67
N GLY A 73 -0.83 -0.17 -1.15
CA GLY A 73 -0.88 -1.11 -2.28
C GLY A 73 -0.90 -0.42 -3.65
N THR A 74 -0.96 0.91 -3.67
CA THR A 74 -1.06 1.71 -4.89
C THR A 74 -0.19 2.95 -4.74
N GLU A 75 0.46 3.36 -5.82
CA GLU A 75 1.28 4.56 -5.88
C GLU A 75 0.93 5.36 -7.14
N SER A 76 1.07 6.68 -7.06
CA SER A 76 0.81 7.61 -8.16
C SER A 76 1.95 8.60 -8.31
N GLN A 77 2.33 8.91 -9.54
CA GLN A 77 3.40 9.87 -9.83
C GLN A 77 3.12 10.65 -11.13
N PRO A 78 3.71 11.84 -11.31
CA PRO A 78 3.61 12.58 -12.57
C PRO A 78 4.32 11.85 -13.70
N CYS A 79 3.75 11.89 -14.91
CA CYS A 79 4.30 11.24 -16.12
C CYS A 79 4.34 12.12 -17.36
N SER A 80 3.71 13.30 -17.34
CA SER A 80 3.73 14.21 -18.49
C SER A 80 5.13 14.81 -18.69
N SER A 81 5.93 14.17 -19.54
CA SER A 81 7.21 14.66 -20.05
C SER A 81 7.06 15.46 -21.35
N SER A 82 5.84 15.52 -21.89
CA SER A 82 5.53 16.18 -23.15
C SER A 82 5.44 17.71 -22.98
N ASP A 83 6.25 18.44 -23.75
CA ASP A 83 6.11 19.89 -23.91
C ASP A 83 4.83 20.31 -24.66
N ASN A 84 4.05 19.32 -25.15
CA ASN A 84 2.83 19.55 -25.92
C ASN A 84 1.77 20.27 -25.11
N ILE A 85 1.19 21.32 -25.69
CA ILE A 85 0.01 21.99 -25.14
C ILE A 85 -1.24 21.16 -25.41
N CYS A 86 -2.12 21.02 -24.41
CA CYS A 86 -3.43 20.41 -24.64
C CYS A 86 -4.29 21.34 -25.49
N MET A 87 -4.93 20.79 -26.54
CA MET A 87 -5.91 21.54 -27.34
C MET A 87 -7.26 21.67 -26.63
N ALA A 88 -7.60 20.69 -25.77
CA ALA A 88 -8.78 20.73 -24.91
C ALA A 88 -8.44 21.37 -23.55
N PRO A 89 -9.41 22.04 -22.89
CA PRO A 89 -9.24 22.51 -21.53
C PRO A 89 -8.95 21.31 -20.61
N SER A 90 -7.79 21.33 -19.96
CA SER A 90 -7.42 20.38 -18.92
C SER A 90 -7.31 21.13 -17.58
N PRO A 91 -7.85 20.59 -16.47
CA PRO A 91 -7.67 21.19 -15.15
C PRO A 91 -6.18 21.30 -14.81
N SER A 92 -5.78 22.37 -14.12
CA SER A 92 -4.41 22.49 -13.65
C SER A 92 -4.14 21.46 -12.56
N CYS A 93 -3.11 20.65 -12.74
CA CYS A 93 -2.55 19.76 -11.73
C CYS A 93 -1.78 20.49 -10.62
N CYS A 94 -1.58 21.81 -10.74
CA CYS A 94 -0.97 22.59 -9.68
C CYS A 94 -1.88 22.58 -8.44
N PRO A 95 -1.32 22.36 -7.24
CA PRO A 95 -2.09 22.52 -6.01
C PRO A 95 -2.73 23.92 -5.97
N HIS A 96 -3.86 24.10 -5.27
CA HIS A 96 -4.58 25.38 -5.25
C HIS A 96 -3.72 26.60 -4.85
N THR A 97 -2.63 26.39 -4.12
CA THR A 97 -1.64 27.42 -3.74
C THR A 97 -0.78 27.90 -4.93
N TYR A 98 -0.74 27.14 -6.02
CA TYR A 98 0.11 27.37 -7.18
C TYR A 98 -0.72 27.61 -8.44
N LYS A 99 -0.24 28.50 -9.31
CA LYS A 99 -0.77 28.69 -10.66
C LYS A 99 0.17 28.08 -11.70
N LYS A 100 -0.43 27.43 -12.70
CA LYS A 100 0.29 26.98 -13.89
C LYS A 100 0.85 28.21 -14.62
N THR A 101 2.17 28.29 -14.69
CA THR A 101 2.92 29.42 -15.23
C THR A 101 3.81 28.95 -16.38
N VAL A 102 4.04 29.82 -17.35
CA VAL A 102 4.86 29.54 -18.54
C VAL A 102 6.29 30.01 -18.31
N ASP A 103 7.25 29.12 -18.50
CA ASP A 103 8.68 29.45 -18.62
C ASP A 103 9.01 29.61 -20.11
N ILE A 104 8.99 30.85 -20.60
CA ILE A 104 9.21 31.16 -22.02
C ILE A 104 10.62 30.76 -22.49
N PRO A 105 11.71 31.07 -21.75
CA PRO A 105 13.06 30.66 -22.14
C PRO A 105 13.21 29.14 -22.28
N ASN A 106 12.69 28.37 -21.33
CA ASN A 106 12.83 26.90 -21.34
C ASN A 106 11.67 26.17 -22.03
N ARG A 107 10.69 26.91 -22.59
CA ARG A 107 9.51 26.37 -23.29
C ARG A 107 8.73 25.31 -22.51
N ARG A 108 8.60 25.48 -21.19
CA ARG A 108 7.90 24.52 -20.32
C ARG A 108 6.85 25.19 -19.45
N PHE A 109 5.90 24.42 -18.95
CA PHE A 109 4.99 24.87 -17.89
C PHE A 109 5.52 24.42 -16.52
N TYR A 110 5.30 25.24 -15.49
CA TYR A 110 5.62 24.91 -14.11
C TYR A 110 4.58 25.50 -13.15
N CYS A 111 4.49 24.97 -11.94
CA CYS A 111 3.64 25.51 -10.90
C CYS A 111 4.39 26.63 -10.16
N ALA A 112 3.93 27.88 -10.29
CA ALA A 112 4.47 29.02 -9.56
C ALA A 112 3.55 29.39 -8.39
N LEU A 113 4.14 29.74 -7.25
CA LEU A 113 3.39 30.22 -6.10
C LEU A 113 2.83 31.61 -6.41
N VAL A 114 1.61 31.89 -5.95
CA VAL A 114 0.93 33.18 -6.12
C VAL A 114 1.20 34.10 -4.94
#